data_AF-A0A968J3X2-F1
#
_entry.id   AF-A0A968J3X2-F1
#
_cell.length_a   1.000
_cell.length_b   1.000
_cell.length_c   1.000
_cell.angle_alpha   90.00
_cell.angle_beta   90.00
_cell.angle_gamma   90.00
#
_symmetry.space_group_name_H-M   'P 1'
#
loop_
_entity.id
_entity.type
_entity.pdbx_description
1 polymer ?
#
loop_
_entity_poly.entity_id
_entity_poly.type
_entity_poly.pdbx_seq_one_letter_code
_entity_poly.pdbx_strand_id
1 'polypeptide(L)'
;MQKRCERNRKRSKRRAIYCPEHGCLVDSVSPKFPLFADSAGQLQVRGMGNKTSRLVMAAYRDVVPLVGEWLEAFWCPECQSSQWFHIQKVGDRNYEVRPAPDSLWKNASKVIDPHRNPSVSEYSFRASRGYSAYGVKGFNALK
;
A
#
# COMPACT_ATOMS: atom_id res chain seq x y z
N MET A 1 -0.75 5.79 39.60
CA MET A 1 0.05 5.85 38.35
C MET A 1 -0.76 5.16 37.24
N GLN A 2 -1.70 5.88 36.60
CA GLN A 2 -2.63 5.28 35.64
C GLN A 2 -1.90 5.01 34.30
N LYS A 3 -1.97 3.76 33.82
CA LYS A 3 -1.27 3.27 32.63
C LYS A 3 -1.58 4.14 31.42
N ARG A 4 -0.53 4.67 30.79
CA ARG A 4 -0.55 5.51 29.58
C ARG A 4 -1.18 4.82 28.36
N CYS A 5 -1.52 3.53 28.46
CA CYS A 5 -1.85 2.65 27.34
C CYS A 5 -3.34 2.64 26.92
N GLU A 6 -4.25 3.32 27.64
CA GLU A 6 -5.68 3.35 27.28
C GLU A 6 -6.11 4.59 26.48
N ARG A 7 -5.16 5.45 26.09
CA ARG A 7 -5.45 6.63 25.27
C ARG A 7 -5.41 6.31 23.78
N ASN A 8 -6.41 5.59 23.29
CA ASN A 8 -6.83 5.71 21.88
C ASN A 8 -8.34 5.47 21.67
N ARG A 9 -9.19 6.19 22.43
CA ARG A 9 -10.66 6.16 22.30
C ARG A 9 -11.21 6.95 21.08
N LYS A 10 -10.40 7.15 20.03
CA LYS A 10 -10.83 7.67 18.73
C LYS A 10 -10.29 6.88 17.53
N ARG A 11 -9.76 5.66 17.76
CA ARG A 11 -9.40 4.79 16.63
C ARG A 11 -10.71 4.38 15.96
N SER A 12 -10.94 4.88 14.74
CA SER A 12 -12.01 4.42 13.86
C SER A 12 -12.07 2.90 13.92
N LYS A 13 -13.28 2.31 14.07
CA LYS A 13 -13.48 0.85 14.08
C LYS A 13 -12.49 0.17 13.12
N ARG A 14 -11.70 -0.79 13.63
CA ARG A 14 -10.67 -1.49 12.85
C ARG A 14 -11.34 -2.05 11.59
N ARG A 15 -10.70 -1.86 10.44
CA ARG A 15 -11.13 -2.48 9.19
C ARG A 15 -10.94 -3.99 9.39
N ALA A 16 -12.01 -4.75 9.27
CA ALA A 16 -11.91 -6.21 9.38
C ALA A 16 -11.29 -6.72 8.07
N ILE A 17 -9.98 -6.94 8.09
CA ILE A 17 -9.21 -7.51 6.99
C ILE A 17 -8.75 -8.87 7.47
N TYR A 18 -8.99 -9.89 6.66
CA TYR A 18 -8.73 -11.28 7.01
C TYR A 18 -7.61 -11.85 6.16
N CYS A 19 -6.83 -12.75 6.75
CA CYS A 19 -5.83 -13.54 6.02
C CYS A 19 -6.55 -14.47 5.03
N PRO A 20 -6.15 -14.52 3.75
CA PRO A 20 -6.78 -15.41 2.78
C PRO A 20 -6.52 -16.90 3.06
N GLU A 21 -5.43 -17.23 3.75
CA GLU A 21 -5.06 -18.63 4.08
C GLU A 21 -5.78 -19.13 5.35
N HIS A 22 -5.78 -18.31 6.42
CA HIS A 22 -6.21 -18.73 7.76
C HIS A 22 -7.56 -18.14 8.19
N GLY A 23 -8.07 -17.13 7.48
CA GLY A 23 -9.31 -16.43 7.85
C GLY A 23 -9.23 -15.62 9.14
N CYS A 24 -8.05 -15.53 9.77
CA CYS A 24 -7.84 -14.76 10.99
C CYS A 24 -7.77 -13.26 10.71
N LEU A 25 -8.08 -12.43 11.71
CA LEU A 25 -7.96 -10.98 11.60
C LEU A 25 -6.46 -10.59 11.52
N VAL A 26 -6.10 -9.85 10.48
CA VAL A 26 -4.72 -9.39 10.28
C VAL A 26 -4.56 -7.92 10.65
N ASP A 27 -3.34 -7.58 11.07
CA ASP A 27 -3.01 -6.22 11.54
C ASP A 27 -2.15 -5.48 10.52
N SER A 28 -2.53 -4.24 10.19
CA SER A 28 -1.74 -3.43 9.26
C SER A 28 -0.43 -2.99 9.89
N VAL A 29 0.67 -3.25 9.18
CA VAL A 29 2.03 -2.95 9.62
C VAL A 29 2.74 -1.93 8.71
N SER A 30 2.03 -1.42 7.70
CA SER A 30 2.57 -0.54 6.67
C SER A 30 1.59 0.59 6.35
N PRO A 31 2.05 1.76 5.86
CA PRO A 31 1.16 2.77 5.32
C PRO A 31 0.44 2.28 4.06
N LYS A 32 -0.58 3.03 3.64
CA LYS A 32 -1.34 2.74 2.42
C LYS A 32 -0.66 3.33 1.21
N PHE A 33 -0.57 2.52 0.18
CA PHE A 33 0.03 2.93 -1.08
C PHE A 33 -1.01 2.93 -2.19
N PRO A 34 -1.55 4.11 -2.55
CA PRO A 34 -2.61 4.18 -3.54
C PRO A 34 -2.08 3.75 -4.90
N LEU A 35 -2.92 3.00 -5.61
CA LEU A 35 -2.65 2.53 -6.96
C LEU A 35 -3.08 3.58 -7.99
N PHE A 36 -2.46 3.55 -9.15
CA PHE A 36 -2.85 4.30 -10.34
C PHE A 36 -2.98 3.38 -11.55
N ALA A 37 -3.74 3.82 -12.54
CA ALA A 37 -3.77 3.22 -13.86
C ALA A 37 -2.95 4.07 -14.81
N ASP A 38 -2.08 3.41 -15.58
CA ASP A 38 -1.20 4.01 -16.59
C ASP A 38 -1.69 3.74 -18.02
N SER A 39 -2.79 2.99 -18.17
CA SER A 39 -3.30 2.56 -19.45
C SER A 39 -4.83 2.46 -19.46
N ALA A 40 -5.41 2.78 -20.63
CA ALA A 40 -6.85 2.67 -20.84
C ALA A 40 -7.37 1.23 -20.62
N GLY A 41 -6.56 0.22 -20.96
CA GLY A 41 -6.91 -1.19 -20.74
C GLY A 41 -7.15 -1.54 -19.28
N GLN A 42 -6.34 -1.00 -18.35
CA GLN A 42 -6.52 -1.21 -16.92
C GLN A 42 -7.81 -0.56 -16.38
N LEU A 43 -8.27 0.53 -16.98
CA LEU A 43 -9.58 1.12 -16.68
C LEU A 43 -10.72 0.29 -17.27
N GLN A 44 -10.53 -0.31 -18.45
CA GLN A 44 -11.53 -1.17 -19.09
C GLN A 44 -11.78 -2.46 -18.31
N VAL A 45 -10.73 -3.10 -17.80
CA VAL A 45 -10.85 -4.28 -16.91
C VAL A 45 -11.66 -3.94 -15.65
N ARG A 46 -11.65 -2.68 -15.22
CA ARG A 46 -12.44 -2.18 -14.09
C ARG A 46 -13.87 -1.77 -14.46
N GLY A 47 -14.32 -2.10 -15.68
CA GLY A 47 -15.69 -1.85 -16.14
C GLY A 47 -15.91 -0.51 -16.84
N MET A 48 -14.85 0.25 -17.12
CA MET A 48 -14.98 1.50 -17.88
C MET A 48 -15.13 1.20 -19.38
N GLY A 49 -16.09 1.81 -20.06
CA GLY A 49 -16.21 1.68 -21.52
C GLY A 49 -14.96 2.21 -22.25
N ASN A 50 -14.69 1.70 -23.46
CA ASN A 50 -13.47 2.07 -24.21
C ASN A 50 -13.36 3.60 -24.42
N LYS A 51 -14.41 4.26 -24.92
CA LYS A 51 -14.44 5.72 -25.13
C LYS A 51 -14.18 6.49 -23.84
N THR A 52 -14.84 6.11 -22.75
CA THR A 52 -14.66 6.72 -21.42
C THR A 52 -13.26 6.52 -20.87
N SER A 53 -12.67 5.33 -21.02
CA SER A 53 -11.31 5.03 -20.56
C SER A 53 -10.26 5.91 -21.24
N ARG A 54 -10.39 6.12 -22.55
CA ARG A 54 -9.48 6.98 -23.32
C ARG A 54 -9.65 8.44 -22.97
N LEU A 55 -10.88 8.90 -22.78
CA LEU A 55 -11.16 10.27 -22.37
C LEU A 55 -10.56 10.57 -20.99
N VAL A 56 -10.74 9.65 -20.04
CA VAL A 56 -10.21 9.79 -18.68
C VAL A 56 -8.68 9.76 -18.68
N MET A 57 -8.05 8.87 -19.46
CA MET A 57 -6.59 8.88 -19.65
C MET A 57 -6.10 10.23 -20.20
N ALA A 58 -6.74 10.76 -21.24
CA ALA A 58 -6.36 12.05 -21.83
C ALA A 58 -6.51 13.22 -20.85
N ALA A 59 -7.58 13.22 -20.04
CA ALA A 59 -7.82 14.27 -19.05
C ALA A 59 -6.78 14.27 -17.92
N TYR A 60 -6.29 13.09 -17.52
CA TYR A 60 -5.34 12.92 -16.43
C TYR A 60 -3.87 12.79 -16.90
N ARG A 61 -3.59 13.01 -18.19
CA ARG A 61 -2.25 12.87 -18.78
C ARG A 61 -1.65 11.47 -18.52
N ASP A 62 -2.42 10.46 -18.88
CA ASP A 62 -2.06 9.03 -18.85
C ASP A 62 -1.90 8.40 -17.46
N VAL A 63 -1.97 9.16 -16.35
CA VAL A 63 -1.88 8.61 -14.98
C VAL A 63 -3.13 8.91 -14.18
N VAL A 64 -3.97 7.90 -13.97
CA VAL A 64 -5.25 8.05 -13.27
C VAL A 64 -5.20 7.38 -11.90
N PRO A 65 -5.42 8.10 -10.79
CA PRO A 65 -5.46 7.48 -9.47
C PRO A 65 -6.69 6.56 -9.35
N LEU A 66 -6.47 5.34 -8.84
CA LEU A 66 -7.54 4.38 -8.60
C LEU A 66 -8.14 4.61 -7.22
N VAL A 67 -9.32 5.22 -7.18
CA VAL A 67 -9.98 5.57 -5.92
C VAL A 67 -10.46 4.31 -5.21
N GLY A 68 -10.04 4.14 -3.96
CA GLY A 68 -10.46 3.00 -3.13
C GLY A 68 -9.63 1.74 -3.33
N GLU A 69 -8.55 1.80 -4.11
CA GLU A 69 -7.59 0.71 -4.28
C GLU A 69 -6.21 1.11 -3.76
N TRP A 70 -5.58 0.22 -2.99
CA TRP A 70 -4.22 0.43 -2.49
C TRP A 70 -3.51 -0.87 -2.16
N LEU A 71 -2.19 -0.81 -2.05
CA LEU A 71 -1.36 -1.86 -1.44
C LEU A 71 -1.11 -1.53 0.03
N GLU A 72 -1.16 -2.54 0.88
CA GLU A 72 -0.83 -2.42 2.31
C GLU A 72 -0.31 -3.77 2.82
N ALA A 73 0.68 -3.71 3.71
CA ALA A 73 1.27 -4.90 4.32
C ALA A 73 0.57 -5.23 5.63
N PHE A 74 0.29 -6.51 5.84
CA PHE A 74 -0.39 -7.02 7.02
C PHE A 74 0.41 -8.13 7.67
N TRP A 75 0.41 -8.13 9.00
CA TRP A 75 0.95 -9.21 9.80
C TRP A 75 -0.16 -10.22 10.12
N CYS A 76 0.12 -11.48 9.83
CA CYS A 76 -0.73 -12.59 10.22
C CYS A 76 -0.15 -13.29 11.46
N PRO A 77 -0.91 -13.45 12.56
CA PRO A 77 -0.43 -14.15 13.75
C PRO A 77 -0.23 -15.65 13.52
N GLU A 78 -0.99 -16.26 12.61
CA GLU A 78 -0.88 -17.69 12.29
C GLU A 78 0.26 -17.97 11.31
N CYS A 79 0.40 -17.17 10.23
CA CYS A 79 1.53 -17.29 9.30
C CYS A 79 2.86 -16.82 9.90
N GLN A 80 2.82 -16.11 11.04
CA GLN A 80 3.97 -15.43 11.67
C GLN A 80 4.84 -14.63 10.69
N SER A 81 4.20 -14.00 9.72
CA SER A 81 4.87 -13.26 8.65
C SER A 81 4.04 -12.06 8.21
N SER A 82 4.74 -11.06 7.66
CA SER A 82 4.11 -9.94 6.99
C SER A 82 3.97 -10.23 5.50
N GLN A 83 2.75 -10.07 4.98
CA GLN A 83 2.43 -10.26 3.58
C GLN A 83 1.79 -8.99 3.01
N TRP A 84 1.98 -8.77 1.72
CA TRP A 84 1.41 -7.63 1.02
C TRP A 84 0.12 -8.01 0.31
N PHE A 85 -0.89 -7.17 0.49
CA PHE A 85 -2.19 -7.40 -0.11
C PHE A 85 -2.64 -6.17 -0.90
N HIS A 86 -3.30 -6.45 -2.02
CA HIS A 86 -4.11 -5.48 -2.73
C HIS A 86 -5.48 -5.40 -2.07
N ILE A 87 -5.82 -4.20 -1.62
CA ILE A 87 -7.11 -3.91 -1.02
C ILE A 87 -7.93 -3.09 -1.98
N GLN A 88 -9.16 -3.55 -2.22
CA GLN A 88 -10.19 -2.82 -2.93
C GLN A 88 -11.37 -2.55 -2.01
N LYS A 89 -11.76 -1.29 -1.87
CA LYS A 89 -12.94 -0.88 -1.11
C LYS A 89 -14.19 -1.01 -1.99
N VAL A 90 -15.06 -1.97 -1.68
CA VAL A 90 -16.29 -2.24 -2.46
C VAL A 90 -17.52 -1.54 -1.85
N GLY A 91 -17.49 -1.18 -0.56
CA GLY A 91 -18.62 -0.51 0.08
C GLY A 91 -18.23 0.20 1.38
N ASP A 92 -19.22 0.50 2.22
CA ASP A 92 -18.92 1.04 3.55
C ASP A 92 -18.39 -0.09 4.45
N ARG A 93 -17.08 -0.04 4.73
CA ARG A 93 -16.31 -1.00 5.53
C ARG A 93 -16.16 -2.42 4.96
N ASN A 94 -16.62 -2.66 3.74
CA ASN A 94 -16.35 -3.90 3.01
C ASN A 94 -15.10 -3.73 2.14
N TYR A 95 -14.16 -4.66 2.31
CA TYR A 95 -12.87 -4.67 1.62
C TYR A 95 -12.67 -6.03 0.98
N GLU A 96 -12.39 -6.04 -0.32
CA GLU A 96 -11.82 -7.20 -0.99
C GLU A 96 -10.31 -7.19 -0.80
N VAL A 97 -9.76 -8.36 -0.48
CA VAL A 97 -8.35 -8.57 -0.21
C VAL A 97 -7.84 -9.61 -1.18
N ARG A 98 -6.79 -9.28 -1.93
CA ARG A 98 -6.14 -10.19 -2.86
C ARG A 98 -4.63 -10.18 -2.59
N PRO A 99 -3.92 -11.29 -2.79
CA PRO A 99 -2.46 -11.27 -2.81
C PRO A 99 -1.96 -10.21 -3.80
N ALA A 100 -0.90 -9.47 -3.47
CA ALA A 100 -0.37 -8.42 -4.33
C ALA A 100 0.63 -9.00 -5.35
N PRO A 101 0.26 -9.28 -6.61
CA PRO A 101 1.21 -9.71 -7.64
C PRO A 101 2.24 -8.62 -7.95
N ASP A 102 3.44 -9.04 -8.34
CA ASP A 102 4.58 -8.18 -8.69
C ASP A 102 4.23 -7.10 -9.72
N SER A 103 3.31 -7.40 -10.65
CA SER A 103 2.86 -6.45 -11.68
C SER A 103 2.14 -5.23 -11.09
N LEU A 104 1.44 -5.35 -9.97
CA LEU A 104 0.74 -4.23 -9.33
C LEU A 104 1.68 -3.20 -8.70
N TRP A 105 2.91 -3.60 -8.36
CA TRP A 105 3.88 -2.73 -7.71
C TRP A 105 4.35 -1.59 -8.61
N LYS A 106 4.37 -1.82 -9.94
CA LYS A 106 4.65 -0.78 -10.94
C LYS A 106 3.64 0.36 -10.90
N ASN A 107 2.43 0.05 -10.47
CA ASN A 107 1.29 0.96 -10.45
C ASN A 107 1.06 1.55 -9.06
N ALA A 108 1.95 1.31 -8.11
CA ALA A 108 1.83 1.80 -6.74
C ALA A 108 2.69 3.05 -6.53
N SER A 109 2.06 4.12 -6.02
CA SER A 109 2.76 5.38 -5.79
C SER A 109 3.53 5.37 -4.46
N LYS A 110 4.72 5.98 -4.44
CA LYS A 110 5.57 6.15 -3.24
C LYS A 110 6.05 4.83 -2.61
N VAL A 111 5.98 3.74 -3.36
CA VAL A 111 6.38 2.41 -2.91
C VAL A 111 7.80 2.09 -3.35
N ILE A 112 8.57 1.54 -2.41
CA ILE A 112 9.78 0.79 -2.74
C ILE A 112 9.35 -0.67 -2.84
N ASP A 113 9.56 -1.28 -4.00
CA ASP A 113 9.31 -2.71 -4.22
C ASP A 113 10.00 -3.54 -3.10
N PRO A 114 9.25 -4.38 -2.35
CA PRO A 114 9.82 -5.30 -1.37
C PRO A 114 10.79 -6.28 -2.02
N HIS A 115 10.53 -6.62 -3.29
CA HIS A 115 11.42 -7.39 -4.13
C HIS A 115 12.46 -6.43 -4.69
N ARG A 116 13.63 -6.42 -4.04
CA ARG A 116 14.81 -5.64 -4.45
C ARG A 116 14.99 -5.71 -5.96
N ASN A 117 15.07 -4.55 -6.63
CA ASN A 117 15.37 -4.52 -8.06
C ASN A 117 16.69 -5.27 -8.31
N PRO A 118 16.68 -6.40 -9.04
CA PRO A 118 17.85 -7.26 -9.17
C PRO A 118 19.03 -6.59 -9.87
N SER A 119 18.80 -5.51 -10.65
CA SER A 119 19.87 -4.75 -11.32
C SER A 119 20.56 -3.71 -10.42
N VAL A 120 20.02 -3.44 -9.22
CA VAL A 120 20.55 -2.43 -8.32
C VAL A 120 21.46 -3.10 -7.28
N SER A 121 22.72 -2.66 -7.20
CA SER A 121 23.67 -3.13 -6.20
C SER A 121 23.17 -2.83 -4.77
N GLU A 122 23.66 -3.57 -3.77
CA GLU A 122 23.25 -3.35 -2.38
C GLU A 122 23.61 -1.94 -1.91
N TYR A 123 24.74 -1.42 -2.41
CA TYR A 123 25.20 -0.06 -2.18
C TYR A 123 24.19 0.98 -2.69
N SER A 124 23.77 0.89 -3.96
CA SER A 124 22.82 1.82 -4.57
C SER A 124 21.42 1.71 -3.94
N PHE A 125 21.02 0.50 -3.52
CA PHE A 125 19.78 0.30 -2.78
C PHE A 125 19.83 0.95 -1.39
N ARG A 126 20.93 0.81 -0.64
CA ARG A 126 21.10 1.47 0.66
C ARG A 126 21.15 3.00 0.53
N ALA A 127 21.83 3.51 -0.50
CA ALA A 127 21.93 4.94 -0.75
C ALA A 127 20.59 5.59 -1.14
N SER A 128 19.79 4.93 -1.99
CA SER A 128 18.46 5.41 -2.40
C SER A 128 17.42 5.40 -1.29
N ARG A 129 17.59 4.55 -0.26
CA ARG A 129 16.69 4.52 0.91
C ARG A 129 16.89 5.68 1.88
N GLY A 130 17.95 6.46 1.73
CA GLY A 130 18.31 7.52 2.65
C GLY A 130 18.61 6.99 4.06
N TYR A 131 19.48 7.67 4.78
CA TYR A 131 19.87 7.34 6.16
C TYR A 131 18.73 7.59 7.20
N SER A 132 17.47 7.32 6.85
CA SER A 132 16.28 7.69 7.65
C SER A 132 15.19 6.62 7.75
N ALA A 133 15.42 5.39 7.26
CA ALA A 133 14.46 4.30 7.46
C ALA A 133 14.55 3.65 8.86
N TYR A 134 15.60 3.93 9.63
CA TYR A 134 15.69 3.58 11.05
C TYR A 134 16.17 4.83 11.81
N GLY A 135 15.31 5.34 12.70
CA GLY A 135 15.47 6.66 13.31
C GLY A 135 16.84 6.92 13.92
N VAL A 136 17.48 7.99 13.47
CA VAL A 136 18.48 8.72 14.25
C VAL A 136 17.95 10.13 14.41
N LYS A 137 17.44 10.43 15.62
CA LYS A 137 17.36 11.80 16.12
C LYS A 137 18.80 12.31 16.20
N GLY A 138 19.13 13.40 15.52
CA GLY A 138 20.42 14.03 15.73
C GLY A 138 20.81 15.04 14.67
N PHE A 139 20.19 16.22 14.71
CA PHE A 139 20.90 17.44 14.38
C PHE A 139 20.55 18.47 15.46
N ASN A 140 21.26 18.40 16.59
CA ASN A 140 21.52 19.59 17.36
C ASN A 140 22.51 20.41 16.53
N ALA A 141 22.02 21.49 15.92
CA ALA A 141 22.88 22.56 15.46
C ALA A 141 23.57 23.15 16.69
N LEU A 142 24.88 22.90 16.82
CA LEU A 142 25.74 23.70 17.68
C LEU A 142 25.93 25.05 17.00
N LYS A 143 25.68 26.11 17.78
CA LYS A 143 26.03 27.49 17.48
C LYS A 143 27.54 27.68 17.45
#